data_AF-A0A523P7G9-F1
#
_entry.id   AF-A0A523P7G9-F1
#
_cell.length_a   1.000
_cell.length_b   1.000
_cell.length_c   1.000
_cell.angle_alpha   90.00
_cell.angle_beta   90.00
_cell.angle_gamma   90.00
#
_symmetry.space_group_name_H-M   'P 1'
#
loop_
_entity.id
_entity.type
_entity.pdbx_description
1 polymer ?
#
loop_
_entity_poly.entity_id
_entity_poly.type
_entity_poly.pdbx_seq_one_letter_code
_entity_poly.pdbx_strand_id
1 'polypeptide(L)'
;MATSITTPIGDDINDEMQRVLMALREALTDSMVERLASTAGVALEVVDRLNDEETRDAVHTIIDRITEFHRIGALDTLFETVLVLHAMRSAATDSIVERLFTFVEHLANTFGSDAMVQCAEDVLNSLDHAAAETAKSPAGGGLLAMISLMTKPESQQTLQFLLKFGEALRGSQTASDKG
;
A
#
# COMPACT_ATOMS: atom_id res chain seq x y z
N MET A 1 -80.26 -21.43 -11.12
CA MET A 1 -79.40 -20.65 -10.21
C MET A 1 -78.18 -21.49 -9.88
N ALA A 2 -77.03 -21.14 -10.45
CA ALA A 2 -75.67 -21.31 -9.91
C ALA A 2 -74.72 -20.90 -11.04
N THR A 3 -74.21 -19.68 -10.93
CA THR A 3 -73.30 -19.05 -11.90
C THR A 3 -71.93 -19.72 -11.81
N SER A 4 -71.52 -20.40 -12.89
CA SER A 4 -70.13 -20.86 -13.02
C SER A 4 -69.23 -19.66 -13.28
N ILE A 5 -68.53 -19.22 -12.25
CA ILE A 5 -67.40 -18.31 -12.37
C ILE A 5 -66.24 -19.14 -12.92
N THR A 6 -66.09 -19.17 -14.24
CA THR A 6 -64.86 -19.60 -14.90
C THR A 6 -64.08 -18.35 -15.26
N THR A 7 -63.20 -17.92 -14.35
CA THR A 7 -62.21 -16.88 -14.62
C THR A 7 -61.21 -17.41 -15.67
N PRO A 8 -60.82 -16.63 -16.69
CA PRO A 8 -59.86 -17.08 -17.70
C PRO A 8 -58.45 -16.94 -17.13
N ILE A 9 -57.98 -17.94 -16.39
CA ILE A 9 -56.61 -17.98 -15.82
C ILE A 9 -55.53 -18.00 -16.92
N GLY A 10 -55.89 -18.29 -18.17
CA GLY A 10 -54.96 -18.35 -19.29
C GLY A 10 -54.58 -16.99 -19.92
N ASP A 11 -55.47 -15.99 -19.90
CA ASP A 11 -55.21 -14.70 -20.55
C ASP A 11 -54.40 -13.76 -19.63
N ASP A 12 -54.68 -13.75 -18.33
CA ASP A 12 -53.98 -12.91 -17.33
C ASP A 12 -52.47 -13.22 -17.25
N ILE A 13 -52.09 -14.51 -17.33
CA ILE A 13 -50.67 -14.91 -17.30
C ILE A 13 -49.94 -14.46 -18.56
N ASN A 14 -50.63 -14.46 -19.70
CA ASN A 14 -50.03 -14.09 -20.99
C ASN A 14 -49.87 -12.57 -21.09
N ASP A 15 -50.85 -11.81 -20.59
CA ASP A 15 -50.78 -10.35 -20.49
C ASP A 15 -49.74 -9.88 -19.46
N GLU A 16 -49.61 -10.56 -18.32
CA GLU A 16 -48.58 -10.28 -17.32
C GLU A 16 -47.18 -10.65 -17.87
N MET A 17 -47.04 -11.76 -18.60
CA MET A 17 -45.81 -12.10 -19.33
C MET A 17 -45.46 -11.06 -20.38
N GLN A 18 -46.43 -10.56 -21.16
CA GLN A 18 -46.20 -9.51 -22.14
C GLN A 18 -45.82 -8.18 -21.48
N ARG A 19 -46.43 -7.83 -20.35
CA ARG A 19 -46.08 -6.63 -19.58
C ARG A 19 -44.71 -6.74 -18.93
N VAL A 20 -44.35 -7.90 -18.38
CA VAL A 20 -43.02 -8.16 -17.82
C VAL A 20 -41.98 -8.16 -18.94
N LEU A 21 -42.28 -8.72 -20.11
CA LEU A 21 -41.39 -8.68 -21.28
C LEU A 21 -41.22 -7.25 -21.82
N MET A 22 -42.29 -6.45 -21.89
CA MET A 22 -42.20 -5.04 -22.26
C MET A 22 -41.44 -4.24 -21.22
N ALA A 23 -41.72 -4.43 -19.92
CA ALA A 23 -41.01 -3.76 -18.83
C ALA A 23 -39.54 -4.17 -18.75
N LEU A 24 -39.18 -5.43 -19.02
CA LEU A 24 -37.79 -5.88 -19.14
C LEU A 24 -37.10 -5.25 -20.35
N ARG A 25 -37.80 -5.14 -21.48
CA ARG A 25 -37.30 -4.49 -22.69
C ARG A 25 -37.10 -2.98 -22.50
N GLU A 26 -37.92 -2.34 -21.67
CA GLU A 26 -37.88 -0.91 -21.38
C GLU A 26 -36.92 -0.58 -20.21
N ALA A 27 -36.70 -1.52 -19.29
CA ALA A 27 -35.70 -1.46 -18.23
C ALA A 27 -34.27 -1.74 -18.72
N LEU A 28 -34.11 -2.49 -19.82
CA LEU A 28 -32.88 -2.49 -20.63
C LEU A 28 -32.81 -1.17 -21.41
N THR A 29 -32.56 -0.08 -20.69
CA THR A 29 -32.36 1.23 -21.30
C THR A 29 -31.16 1.19 -22.26
N ASP A 30 -31.22 1.97 -23.34
CA ASP A 30 -30.14 2.07 -24.33
C ASP A 30 -28.77 2.34 -23.69
N SER A 31 -28.73 3.07 -22.57
CA SER A 31 -27.49 3.32 -21.82
C SER A 31 -26.92 2.09 -21.09
N MET A 32 -27.77 1.14 -20.68
CA MET A 32 -27.35 -0.15 -20.12
C MET A 32 -26.86 -1.08 -21.24
N VAL A 33 -27.53 -1.05 -22.40
CA VAL A 33 -27.09 -1.78 -23.59
C VAL A 33 -25.77 -1.22 -24.12
N GLU A 34 -25.59 0.10 -24.14
CA GLU A 34 -24.35 0.75 -24.58
C GLU A 34 -23.18 0.44 -23.64
N ARG A 35 -23.38 0.49 -22.32
CA ARG A 35 -22.35 0.09 -21.35
C ARG A 35 -22.04 -1.41 -21.40
N LEU A 36 -23.05 -2.25 -21.61
CA LEU A 36 -22.86 -3.69 -21.78
C LEU A 36 -22.08 -3.96 -23.08
N ALA A 37 -22.45 -3.30 -24.18
CA ALA A 37 -21.77 -3.42 -25.46
C ALA A 37 -20.33 -2.90 -25.40
N SER A 38 -20.08 -1.78 -24.71
CA SER A 38 -18.72 -1.26 -24.52
C SER A 38 -17.88 -2.20 -23.66
N THR A 39 -18.45 -2.72 -22.57
CA THR A 39 -17.76 -3.67 -21.68
C THR A 39 -17.52 -5.01 -22.38
N ALA A 40 -18.48 -5.48 -23.18
CA ALA A 40 -18.36 -6.68 -23.99
C ALA A 40 -17.31 -6.50 -25.10
N GLY A 41 -17.22 -5.30 -25.70
CA GLY A 41 -16.18 -4.96 -26.67
C GLY A 41 -14.77 -5.04 -26.07
N VAL A 42 -14.57 -4.43 -24.89
CA VAL A 42 -13.28 -4.51 -24.17
C VAL A 42 -12.98 -5.96 -23.74
N ALA A 43 -13.98 -6.71 -23.28
CA ALA A 43 -13.80 -8.11 -22.92
C ALA A 43 -13.42 -8.96 -24.14
N LEU A 44 -14.05 -8.72 -25.29
CA LEU A 44 -13.71 -9.39 -26.55
C LEU A 44 -12.31 -9.03 -27.03
N GLU A 45 -11.87 -7.79 -26.88
CA GLU A 45 -10.50 -7.36 -27.19
C GLU A 45 -9.47 -8.06 -26.28
N VAL A 46 -9.74 -8.17 -24.98
CA VAL A 46 -8.88 -8.93 -24.05
C VAL A 46 -8.86 -10.42 -24.41
N VAL A 47 -10.01 -10.99 -24.79
CA VAL A 47 -10.09 -12.39 -25.23
C VAL A 47 -9.30 -12.60 -26.53
N ASP A 48 -9.41 -11.68 -27.49
CA ASP A 48 -8.65 -11.75 -28.75
C ASP A 48 -7.15 -11.64 -28.49
N ARG A 49 -6.75 -10.72 -27.60
CA ARG A 49 -5.36 -10.56 -27.20
C ARG A 49 -4.82 -11.74 -26.39
N LEU A 50 -5.64 -12.41 -25.57
CA LEU A 50 -5.25 -13.65 -24.88
C LEU A 50 -5.24 -14.87 -25.81
N ASN A 51 -5.97 -14.79 -26.93
CA ASN A 51 -6.01 -15.82 -27.96
C ASN A 51 -4.85 -15.69 -28.96
N ASP A 52 -4.24 -14.51 -29.05
CA ASP A 52 -2.96 -14.30 -29.74
C ASP A 52 -1.88 -15.21 -29.15
N GLU A 53 -1.17 -15.94 -30.02
CA GLU A 53 -0.24 -17.01 -29.63
C GLU A 53 0.91 -16.48 -28.75
N GLU A 54 1.46 -15.31 -29.09
CA GLU A 54 2.58 -14.71 -28.34
C GLU A 54 2.15 -14.29 -26.94
N THR A 55 0.96 -13.68 -26.82
CA THR A 55 0.43 -13.27 -25.51
C THR A 55 0.01 -14.47 -24.67
N ARG A 56 -0.62 -15.48 -25.28
CA ARG A 56 -1.02 -16.73 -24.63
C ARG A 56 0.17 -17.44 -24.03
N ASP A 57 1.24 -17.59 -24.81
CA ASP A 57 2.49 -18.23 -24.38
C ASP A 57 3.20 -17.44 -23.28
N ALA A 58 3.23 -16.11 -23.38
CA ALA A 58 3.78 -15.25 -22.34
C ALA A 58 3.01 -15.38 -21.01
N VAL A 59 1.67 -15.40 -21.07
CA VAL A 59 0.81 -15.58 -19.89
C VAL A 59 1.01 -16.95 -19.26
N HIS A 60 1.03 -18.02 -20.07
CA HIS A 60 1.31 -19.36 -19.57
C HIS A 60 2.70 -19.45 -18.92
N THR A 61 3.71 -18.85 -19.54
CA THR A 61 5.06 -18.81 -18.97
C THR A 61 5.07 -18.11 -17.60
N ILE A 62 4.38 -16.98 -17.46
CA ILE A 62 4.30 -16.27 -16.18
C ILE A 62 3.58 -17.12 -15.13
N ILE A 63 2.46 -17.75 -15.50
CA ILE A 63 1.70 -18.63 -14.59
C ILE A 63 2.56 -19.80 -14.15
N ASP A 64 3.29 -20.44 -15.06
CA ASP A 64 4.18 -21.55 -14.75
C ASP A 64 5.31 -21.13 -13.81
N ARG A 65 5.92 -19.96 -14.06
CA ARG A 65 6.97 -19.41 -13.19
C ARG A 65 6.46 -19.06 -11.80
N ILE A 66 5.27 -18.47 -11.68
CA ILE A 66 4.65 -18.18 -10.38
C ILE A 66 4.31 -19.48 -9.65
N THR A 67 3.77 -20.46 -10.37
CA THR A 67 3.44 -21.78 -9.82
C THR A 67 4.69 -22.51 -9.36
N GLU A 68 5.78 -22.44 -10.12
CA GLU A 68 7.09 -22.98 -9.75
C GLU A 68 7.65 -22.28 -8.50
N PHE A 69 7.60 -20.95 -8.46
CA PHE A 69 8.02 -20.14 -7.31
C PHE A 69 7.22 -20.45 -6.04
N HIS A 70 5.92 -20.69 -6.16
CA HIS A 70 5.09 -21.15 -5.07
C HIS A 70 5.45 -22.58 -4.65
N ARG A 71 5.63 -23.50 -5.62
CA ARG A 71 5.94 -24.91 -5.35
C ARG A 71 7.27 -25.10 -4.63
N ILE A 72 8.27 -24.28 -4.93
CA ILE A 72 9.57 -24.32 -4.26
C ILE A 72 9.61 -23.49 -2.97
N GLY A 73 8.49 -22.90 -2.55
CA GLY A 73 8.40 -22.06 -1.34
C GLY A 73 9.16 -20.73 -1.44
N ALA A 74 9.54 -20.30 -2.65
CA ALA A 74 10.25 -19.04 -2.84
C ALA A 74 9.35 -17.84 -2.52
N LEU A 75 8.04 -17.92 -2.80
CA LEU A 75 7.09 -16.88 -2.40
C LEU A 75 6.97 -16.78 -0.88
N ASP A 76 6.90 -17.91 -0.18
CA ASP A 76 6.86 -17.94 1.28
C ASP A 76 8.14 -17.33 1.87
N THR A 77 9.30 -17.73 1.34
CA THR A 77 10.60 -17.16 1.73
C THR A 77 10.66 -15.65 1.49
N LEU A 78 10.11 -15.15 0.37
CA LEU A 78 10.04 -13.72 0.10
C LEU A 78 9.15 -12.99 1.13
N PHE A 79 7.99 -13.55 1.46
CA PHE A 79 7.10 -12.97 2.47
C PHE A 79 7.72 -13.02 3.87
N GLU A 80 8.40 -14.11 4.23
CA GLU A 80 9.15 -14.23 5.48
C GLU A 80 10.29 -13.20 5.55
N THR A 81 11.01 -12.98 4.44
CA THR A 81 12.08 -11.96 4.38
C THR A 81 11.51 -10.55 4.57
N VAL A 82 10.37 -10.25 3.94
CA VAL A 82 9.66 -8.98 4.12
C VAL A 82 9.18 -8.82 5.57
N LEU A 83 8.67 -9.89 6.18
CA LEU A 83 8.22 -9.89 7.56
C LEU A 83 9.38 -9.68 8.54
N VAL A 84 10.52 -10.33 8.32
CA VAL A 84 11.76 -10.13 9.09
C VAL A 84 12.27 -8.70 8.94
N LEU A 85 12.25 -8.14 7.72
CA LEU A 85 12.62 -6.75 7.48
C LEU A 85 11.68 -5.79 8.22
N HIS A 86 10.39 -6.07 8.26
CA HIS A 86 9.41 -5.28 9.01
C HIS A 86 9.66 -5.37 10.52
N ALA A 87 9.91 -6.57 11.06
CA ALA A 87 10.21 -6.79 12.47
C ALA A 87 11.51 -6.10 12.89
N MET A 88 12.57 -6.23 12.08
CA MET A 88 13.85 -5.56 12.30
C MET A 88 13.71 -4.03 12.27
N ARG A 89 12.94 -3.50 11.32
CA ARG A 89 12.64 -2.07 11.25
C ARG A 89 11.92 -1.57 12.51
N SER A 90 10.89 -2.30 12.95
CA SER A 90 10.13 -1.94 14.15
C SER A 90 10.99 -2.02 15.41
N ALA A 91 11.77 -3.10 15.58
CA ALA A 91 12.67 -3.26 16.73
C ALA A 91 13.80 -2.20 16.74
N ALA A 92 14.36 -1.86 15.58
CA ALA A 92 15.35 -0.81 15.46
C ALA A 92 14.76 0.57 15.80
N THR A 93 13.53 0.85 15.37
CA THR A 93 12.88 2.13 15.66
C THR A 93 12.63 2.31 17.15
N ASP A 94 12.07 1.29 17.81
CA ASP A 94 11.74 1.33 19.24
C ASP A 94 13.02 1.43 20.12
N SER A 95 14.02 0.59 19.84
CA SER A 95 15.28 0.59 20.60
C SER A 95 16.17 1.81 20.35
N ILE A 96 16.12 2.43 19.17
CA ILE A 96 16.84 3.68 18.89
C ILE A 96 16.21 4.83 19.66
N VAL A 97 14.87 4.89 19.74
CA VAL A 97 14.16 5.92 20.51
C VAL A 97 14.49 5.80 21.99
N GLU A 98 14.37 4.61 22.57
CA GLU A 98 14.67 4.38 23.99
C GLU A 98 16.15 4.68 24.32
N ARG A 99 17.07 4.28 23.44
CA ARG A 99 18.50 4.54 23.64
C ARG A 99 18.89 6.01 23.47
N LEU A 100 18.29 6.71 22.51
CA LEU A 100 18.47 8.16 22.38
C LEU A 100 17.94 8.88 23.60
N PHE A 101 16.81 8.41 24.15
CA PHE A 101 16.22 8.96 25.36
C PHE A 101 17.19 8.86 26.54
N THR A 102 17.68 7.65 26.82
CA THR A 102 18.65 7.41 27.89
C THR A 102 19.96 8.19 27.69
N PHE A 103 20.45 8.30 26.45
CA PHE A 103 21.69 9.03 26.16
C PHE A 103 21.56 10.53 26.44
N VAL A 104 20.44 11.13 26.02
CA VAL A 104 20.15 12.54 26.22
C VAL A 104 19.93 12.86 27.71
N GLU A 105 19.23 12.00 28.44
CA GLU A 105 19.14 12.10 29.90
C GLU A 105 20.51 12.03 30.57
N HIS A 106 21.39 11.14 30.10
CA HIS A 106 22.74 11.04 30.63
C HIS A 106 23.56 12.31 30.36
N LEU A 107 23.43 12.91 29.17
CA LEU A 107 24.06 14.19 28.85
C LEU A 107 23.52 15.33 29.73
N ALA A 108 22.20 15.42 29.91
CA ALA A 108 21.58 16.42 30.77
C ALA A 108 22.09 16.34 32.22
N ASN A 109 22.15 15.11 32.76
CA ASN A 109 22.64 14.85 34.11
C ASN A 109 24.16 15.04 34.27
N THR A 110 24.94 14.83 33.20
CA THR A 110 26.41 14.95 33.23
C THR A 110 26.89 16.38 33.03
N PHE A 111 26.25 17.15 32.15
CA PHE A 111 26.68 18.51 31.80
C PHE A 111 26.02 19.60 32.65
N GLY A 112 24.94 19.29 33.39
CA GLY A 112 24.45 20.05 34.56
C GLY A 112 24.08 21.53 34.33
N SER A 113 24.01 21.99 33.07
CA SER A 113 23.63 23.35 32.70
C SER A 113 22.14 23.39 32.36
N ASP A 114 21.41 24.35 32.93
CA ASP A 114 19.97 24.53 32.70
C ASP A 114 19.62 24.60 31.20
N ALA A 115 20.48 25.20 30.37
CA ALA A 115 20.29 25.28 28.92
C ALA A 115 20.45 23.91 28.22
N MET A 116 21.33 23.05 28.75
CA MET A 116 21.56 21.71 28.21
C MET A 116 20.44 20.74 28.63
N VAL A 117 19.90 20.92 29.84
CA VAL A 117 18.72 20.19 30.34
C VAL A 117 17.48 20.55 29.51
N GLN A 118 17.27 21.84 29.23
CA GLN A 118 16.16 22.30 28.39
C GLN A 118 16.27 21.76 26.96
N CYS A 119 17.47 21.82 26.37
CA CYS A 119 17.71 21.29 25.03
C CYS A 119 17.51 19.78 24.97
N ALA A 120 17.95 19.06 26.00
CA ALA A 120 17.70 17.63 26.15
C ALA A 120 16.20 17.34 26.18
N GLU A 121 15.44 18.02 27.03
CA GLU A 121 13.99 17.86 27.14
C GLU A 121 13.26 18.12 25.82
N ASP A 122 13.63 19.17 25.07
CA ASP A 122 13.06 19.47 23.75
C ASP A 122 13.36 18.37 22.71
N VAL A 123 14.57 17.80 22.74
CA VAL A 123 14.96 16.68 21.87
C VAL A 123 14.18 15.41 22.25
N LEU A 124 14.01 15.13 23.55
CA LEU A 124 13.25 13.96 24.02
C LEU A 124 11.78 14.06 23.60
N ASN A 125 11.16 15.22 23.81
CA ASN A 125 9.76 15.45 23.46
C ASN A 125 9.51 15.38 21.95
N SER A 126 10.44 15.90 21.13
CA SER A 126 10.31 15.82 19.67
C SER A 126 10.52 14.40 19.14
N LEU A 127 11.40 13.60 19.76
CA LEU A 127 11.57 12.18 19.44
C LEU A 127 10.32 11.36 19.79
N ASP A 128 9.73 11.57 20.96
CA ASP A 128 8.49 10.89 21.37
C ASP A 128 7.34 11.25 20.42
N HIS A 129 7.20 12.53 20.07
CA HIS A 129 6.19 13.00 19.13
C HIS A 129 6.35 12.36 17.73
N ALA A 130 7.58 12.33 17.21
CA ALA A 130 7.88 11.74 15.91
C ALA A 130 7.66 10.21 15.90
N ALA A 131 8.00 9.51 16.98
CA ALA A 131 7.74 8.09 17.14
C ALA A 131 6.22 7.80 17.16
N ALA A 132 5.47 8.59 17.92
CA ALA A 132 4.01 8.46 18.02
C ALA A 132 3.29 8.77 16.70
N GLU A 133 3.73 9.77 15.93
CA GLU A 133 3.19 10.06 14.59
C GLU A 133 3.52 8.95 13.58
N THR A 134 4.74 8.44 13.62
CA THR A 134 5.19 7.35 12.74
C THR A 134 4.40 6.07 13.01
N ALA A 135 4.06 5.77 14.27
CA ALA A 135 3.23 4.63 14.63
C ALA A 135 1.78 4.74 14.09
N LYS A 136 1.25 5.96 13.93
CA LYS A 136 -0.11 6.21 13.43
C LYS A 136 -0.23 6.13 11.91
N SER A 137 0.88 6.30 11.19
CA SER A 137 0.92 6.25 9.73
C SER A 137 1.76 5.06 9.25
N PRO A 138 1.14 3.92 8.87
CA PRO A 138 1.88 2.86 8.21
C PRO A 138 2.48 3.44 6.92
N ALA A 139 3.81 3.36 6.78
CA ALA A 139 4.49 3.76 5.55
C ALA A 139 3.79 3.07 4.37
N GLY A 140 3.46 3.82 3.31
CA GLY A 140 2.87 3.25 2.11
C GLY A 140 3.66 2.01 1.71
N GLY A 141 3.02 0.84 1.70
CA GLY A 141 3.71 -0.41 1.42
C GLY A 141 4.21 -0.44 -0.02
N GLY A 142 5.32 -1.16 -0.26
CA GLY A 142 5.81 -1.48 -1.60
C GLY A 142 6.94 -0.59 -2.15
N LEU A 143 7.58 -1.08 -3.21
CA LEU A 143 8.74 -0.45 -3.86
C LEU A 143 8.44 0.96 -4.39
N LEU A 144 7.22 1.18 -4.91
CA LEU A 144 6.82 2.48 -5.45
C LEU A 144 6.67 3.56 -4.37
N ALA A 145 6.15 3.19 -3.21
CA ALA A 145 6.01 4.12 -2.09
C ALA A 145 7.38 4.51 -1.51
N MET A 146 8.34 3.58 -1.50
CA MET A 146 9.73 3.85 -1.14
C MET A 146 10.42 4.80 -2.13
N ILE A 147 10.25 4.57 -3.43
CA ILE A 147 10.76 5.49 -4.48
C ILE A 147 10.11 6.87 -4.33
N SER A 148 8.80 6.93 -4.12
CA SER A 148 8.08 8.18 -3.92
C SER A 148 8.62 8.94 -2.71
N LEU A 149 8.86 8.27 -1.58
CA LEU A 149 9.42 8.88 -0.38
C LEU A 149 10.83 9.42 -0.61
N MET A 150 11.70 8.68 -1.29
CA MET A 150 13.06 9.14 -1.64
C MET A 150 13.08 10.29 -2.66
N THR A 151 12.02 10.43 -3.46
CA THR A 151 11.92 11.48 -4.49
C THR A 151 11.36 12.79 -3.91
N LYS A 152 10.88 12.79 -2.66
CA LYS A 152 10.42 14.02 -1.99
C LYS A 152 11.60 14.98 -1.75
N PRO A 153 11.47 16.28 -2.12
CA PRO A 153 12.52 17.28 -1.90
C PRO A 153 12.99 17.34 -0.44
N GLU A 154 12.08 17.21 0.51
CA GLU A 154 12.35 17.27 1.95
C GLU A 154 13.18 16.07 2.41
N SER A 155 12.91 14.88 1.87
CA SER A 155 13.69 13.67 2.15
C SER A 155 15.10 13.76 1.58
N GLN A 156 15.23 14.32 0.38
CA GLN A 156 16.53 14.56 -0.25
C GLN A 156 17.36 15.59 0.54
N GLN A 157 16.75 16.69 0.98
CA GLN A 157 17.42 17.70 1.81
C GLN A 157 17.88 17.12 3.15
N THR A 158 17.05 16.29 3.79
CA THR A 158 17.40 15.62 5.05
C THR A 158 18.60 14.68 4.87
N LEU A 159 18.59 13.86 3.81
CA LEU A 159 19.72 12.99 3.47
C LEU A 159 21.00 13.79 3.18
N GLN A 160 20.88 14.88 2.41
CA GLN A 160 22.01 15.76 2.10
C GLN A 160 22.59 16.39 3.37
N PHE A 161 21.73 16.86 4.28
CA PHE A 161 22.16 17.39 5.57
C PHE A 161 22.92 16.34 6.38
N LEU A 162 22.38 15.11 6.52
CA LEU A 162 23.03 14.03 7.26
C LEU A 162 24.40 13.66 6.68
N LEU A 163 24.52 13.63 5.36
CA LEU A 163 25.81 13.40 4.69
C LEU A 163 26.81 14.52 5.01
N LYS A 164 26.39 15.79 4.94
CA LYS A 164 27.24 16.95 5.27
C LYS A 164 27.63 17.01 6.75
N PHE A 165 26.70 16.71 7.64
CA PHE A 165 26.98 16.60 9.07
C PHE A 165 28.00 15.49 9.36
N GLY A 166 27.86 14.33 8.73
CA GLY A 166 28.80 13.22 8.84
C GLY A 166 30.19 13.55 8.27
N GLU A 167 30.29 14.29 7.17
CA GLU A 167 31.55 14.82 6.64
C GLU A 167 32.24 15.73 7.67
N ALA A 168 31.48 16.65 8.29
CA ALA A 168 32.00 17.59 9.28
C ALA A 168 32.51 16.89 10.56
N LEU A 169 31.76 15.93 11.10
CA LEU A 169 32.15 15.12 12.26
C LEU A 169 33.42 14.29 12.03
N ARG A 170 33.65 13.85 10.79
CA ARG A 170 34.85 13.10 10.41
C ARG A 170 36.06 14.02 10.23
N GLY A 171 35.82 15.22 9.72
CA GLY A 171 36.82 16.29 9.62
C GLY A 171 37.30 16.76 11.00
N SER A 172 36.41 16.83 12.00
CA SER A 172 36.81 17.23 13.37
C SER A 172 37.57 16.14 14.13
N GLN A 173 37.23 14.85 13.93
CA GLN A 173 37.97 13.74 14.53
C GLN A 173 39.41 13.60 13.98
N THR A 174 39.59 13.82 12.68
CA THR A 174 40.94 13.75 12.05
C THR A 174 41.83 14.94 12.42
N ALA A 175 41.26 16.06 12.85
CA ALA A 175 42.01 17.20 13.38
C ALA A 175 42.46 16.97 14.85
N SER A 176 41.69 16.22 15.64
CA SER A 176 42.01 15.91 17.04
C SER A 176 43.08 14.82 17.22
N ASP A 177 43.34 14.00 16.19
CA ASP A 177 44.34 12.91 16.20
C ASP A 177 45.76 13.37 15.79
N LYS A 178 45.92 14.66 15.43
CA LYS A 178 47.19 15.28 15.01
C LYS A 178 47.76 16.30 16.01
N GLY A 179 47.14 16.48 17.17
CA GLY A 179 47.61 17.32 18.28
C GLY A 179 48.03 16.49 19.47
#